data_AF-A0A357LF60-F1
#
_entry.id   AF-A0A357LF60-F1
#
_cell.length_a   1.000
_cell.length_b   1.000
_cell.length_c   1.000
_cell.angle_alpha   90.00
_cell.angle_beta   90.00
_cell.angle_gamma   90.00
#
_symmetry.space_group_name_H-M   'P 1'
#
loop_
_entity.id
_entity.type
_entity.pdbx_description
1 polymer ?
#
loop_
_entity_poly.entity_id
_entity_poly.type
_entity_poly.pdbx_seq_one_letter_code
_entity_poly.pdbx_strand_id
1 'polypeptide(L)'
;VFSNRGVRAPVSEIVRRAKAAGASVVVDVAQSAGALPVEAQGSGADFVAGTSIKYICGGPGAAWLWVNPEGAGEYAPADVGWFSHEDPFEFDIGNFRYAAGADRFRGGTPSVAPYVVARAGADAIGAAGPAAIEAHSQRLLDRLLARVPAEAVLSHAKRGERGAGVIIRPRLFDAARAALREEGIAHDERMGGLRFSVHLYTEESEIDSLARVLGAFV
;
A
#
# COMPACT_ATOMS: atom_id res chain seq x y z
N VAL A 1 -1.36 -3.94 4.79
CA VAL A 1 -2.84 -4.00 4.81
C VAL A 1 -3.30 -4.89 3.68
N PHE A 2 -4.21 -5.84 3.91
CA PHE A 2 -4.75 -6.66 2.82
C PHE A 2 -5.78 -5.88 2.01
N SER A 3 -5.60 -5.78 0.70
CA SER A 3 -6.46 -4.99 -0.20
C SER A 3 -7.92 -5.45 -0.22
N ASN A 4 -8.15 -6.75 -0.10
CA ASN A 4 -9.45 -7.40 -0.20
C ASN A 4 -10.20 -7.53 1.13
N ARG A 5 -9.54 -7.25 2.27
CA ARG A 5 -10.15 -7.37 3.60
C ARG A 5 -10.02 -6.10 4.45
N GLY A 6 -9.19 -5.15 4.03
CA GLY A 6 -8.91 -3.93 4.79
C GLY A 6 -8.10 -4.16 6.08
N VAL A 7 -7.87 -5.42 6.49
CA VAL A 7 -7.19 -5.73 7.76
C VAL A 7 -5.69 -5.48 7.69
N ARG A 8 -5.13 -4.96 8.79
CA ARG A 8 -3.69 -4.85 9.04
C ARG A 8 -3.17 -6.21 9.48
N ALA A 9 -2.18 -6.71 8.77
CA ALA A 9 -1.51 -7.94 9.19
C ALA A 9 -0.69 -7.67 10.45
N PRO A 10 -0.63 -8.60 11.42
CA PRO A 10 0.30 -8.52 12.54
C PRO A 10 1.72 -8.88 12.05
N VAL A 11 2.34 -7.98 11.28
CA VAL A 11 3.57 -8.24 10.52
C VAL A 11 4.69 -8.77 11.40
N SER A 12 4.99 -8.12 12.53
CA SER A 12 6.08 -8.54 13.42
C SER A 12 5.90 -9.96 13.95
N GLU A 13 4.67 -10.36 14.29
CA GLU A 13 4.37 -11.71 14.77
C GLU A 13 4.48 -12.75 13.65
N ILE A 14 4.01 -12.41 12.44
CA ILE A 14 4.15 -13.26 11.25
C ILE A 14 5.64 -13.46 10.92
N VAL A 15 6.41 -12.37 10.88
CA VAL A 15 7.85 -12.38 10.62
C VAL A 15 8.56 -13.25 11.66
N ARG A 16 8.31 -13.03 12.96
CA ARG A 16 8.92 -13.81 14.04
C ARG A 16 8.69 -15.31 13.88
N ARG A 17 7.46 -15.73 13.56
CA ARG A 17 7.12 -17.14 13.35
C ARG A 17 7.76 -17.72 12.10
N ALA A 18 7.73 -16.97 11.00
CA ALA A 18 8.34 -17.39 9.74
C ALA A 18 9.86 -17.56 9.88
N LYS A 19 10.52 -16.60 10.55
CA LYS A 19 11.95 -16.65 10.86
C LYS A 19 12.32 -17.84 11.76
N ALA A 20 11.50 -18.12 12.78
CA ALA A 20 11.69 -19.30 13.63
C ALA A 20 11.59 -20.63 12.85
N ALA A 21 10.91 -20.64 11.70
CA ALA A 21 10.81 -21.78 10.80
C ALA A 21 11.88 -21.75 9.67
N GLY A 22 12.84 -20.83 9.70
CA GLY A 22 13.87 -20.69 8.66
C GLY A 22 13.37 -20.09 7.35
N ALA A 23 12.18 -19.48 7.32
CA ALA A 23 11.62 -18.89 6.11
C ALA A 23 12.08 -17.43 5.91
N SER A 24 12.31 -17.06 4.66
CA SER A 24 12.50 -15.66 4.27
C SER A 24 11.14 -14.94 4.16
N VAL A 25 11.11 -13.66 4.49
CA VAL A 25 9.87 -12.88 4.59
C VAL A 25 9.93 -11.62 3.74
N VAL A 26 8.97 -11.51 2.82
CA VAL A 26 8.71 -10.30 2.03
C VAL A 26 7.40 -9.68 2.50
N VAL A 27 7.43 -8.38 2.80
CA VAL A 27 6.24 -7.62 3.20
C VAL A 27 5.84 -6.65 2.08
N ASP A 28 4.65 -6.86 1.51
CA ASP A 28 4.03 -5.92 0.58
C ASP A 28 3.32 -4.79 1.33
N VAL A 29 3.77 -3.55 1.11
CA VAL A 29 3.21 -2.34 1.71
C VAL A 29 2.42 -1.48 0.73
N ALA A 30 2.00 -2.00 -0.42
CA ALA A 30 1.27 -1.24 -1.44
C ALA A 30 -0.04 -0.61 -0.94
N GLN A 31 -0.69 -1.19 0.08
CA GLN A 31 -1.90 -0.61 0.72
C GLN A 31 -1.61 0.04 2.08
N SER A 32 -0.35 0.19 2.46
CA SER A 32 0.07 0.72 3.77
C SER A 32 0.95 1.97 3.62
N ALA A 33 1.96 1.93 2.76
CA ALA A 33 2.87 3.04 2.55
C ALA A 33 2.12 4.28 2.02
N GLY A 34 2.21 5.36 2.78
CA GLY A 34 1.48 6.61 2.54
C GLY A 34 0.06 6.66 3.09
N ALA A 35 -0.50 5.54 3.54
CA ALA A 35 -1.79 5.48 4.24
C ALA A 35 -1.64 5.43 5.77
N LEU A 36 -0.56 4.82 6.24
CA LEU A 36 -0.22 4.67 7.66
C LEU A 36 1.30 4.52 7.84
N PRO A 37 1.84 4.68 9.06
CA PRO A 37 3.25 4.47 9.34
C PRO A 37 3.71 3.05 8.97
N VAL A 38 4.89 2.96 8.34
CA VAL A 38 5.50 1.69 7.94
C VAL A 38 6.94 1.67 8.43
N GLU A 39 7.24 0.76 9.36
CA GLU A 39 8.58 0.57 9.91
C GLU A 39 9.23 -0.66 9.26
N ALA A 40 10.07 -0.43 8.25
CA ALA A 40 10.70 -1.53 7.52
C ALA A 40 11.71 -2.28 8.40
N GLN A 41 12.66 -1.57 8.99
CA GLN A 41 13.71 -2.17 9.83
C GLN A 41 13.13 -2.82 11.09
N GLY A 42 12.22 -2.13 11.78
CA GLY A 42 11.55 -2.65 12.98
C GLY A 42 10.63 -3.86 12.74
N SER A 43 10.30 -4.18 11.48
CA SER A 43 9.47 -5.33 11.15
C SER A 43 10.20 -6.68 11.26
N GLY A 44 11.54 -6.68 11.13
CA GLY A 44 12.37 -7.87 11.04
C GLY A 44 12.25 -8.63 9.71
N ALA A 45 11.53 -8.09 8.73
CA ALA A 45 11.41 -8.69 7.40
C ALA A 45 12.75 -8.66 6.65
N ASP A 46 12.91 -9.53 5.67
CA ASP A 46 14.07 -9.52 4.75
C ASP A 46 13.91 -8.45 3.68
N PHE A 47 12.68 -8.30 3.22
CA PHE A 47 12.32 -7.39 2.16
C PHE A 47 11.02 -6.67 2.49
N VAL A 48 10.95 -5.39 2.13
CA VAL A 48 9.72 -4.60 2.15
C VAL A 48 9.56 -3.94 0.80
N ALA A 49 8.46 -4.25 0.10
CA ALA A 49 8.23 -3.79 -1.27
C ALA A 49 6.97 -2.91 -1.35
N GLY A 50 7.00 -1.88 -2.20
CA GLY A 50 5.85 -1.02 -2.42
C GLY A 50 5.82 -0.35 -3.79
N THR A 51 4.77 0.44 -4.04
CA THR A 51 4.45 1.05 -5.34
C THR A 51 4.08 2.52 -5.22
N SER A 52 4.48 3.34 -6.19
CA SER A 52 4.21 4.79 -6.19
C SER A 52 2.76 5.15 -6.47
N ILE A 53 1.99 4.30 -7.15
CA ILE A 53 0.71 4.68 -7.76
C ILE A 53 -0.47 4.75 -6.77
N LYS A 54 -0.29 4.29 -5.53
CA LYS A 54 -1.37 4.20 -4.52
C LYS A 54 -1.30 5.39 -3.56
N TYR A 55 -1.23 5.13 -2.26
CA TYR A 55 -1.26 6.17 -1.24
C TYR A 55 0.00 7.04 -1.20
N ILE A 56 1.05 6.70 -1.96
CA ILE A 56 2.19 7.59 -2.19
C ILE A 56 1.87 8.70 -3.22
N CYS A 57 0.79 8.56 -4.00
CA CYS A 57 0.38 9.55 -4.99
C CYS A 57 1.49 9.93 -6.00
N GLY A 58 2.40 8.99 -6.28
CA GLY A 58 3.60 9.18 -7.08
C GLY A 58 3.47 8.78 -8.55
N GLY A 59 2.24 8.58 -9.04
CA GLY A 59 1.97 8.19 -10.43
C GLY A 59 2.41 6.76 -10.81
N PRO A 60 2.10 6.32 -12.03
CA PRO A 60 2.46 4.98 -12.53
C PRO A 60 3.95 4.86 -12.89
N GLY A 61 4.49 3.64 -12.79
CA GLY A 61 5.80 3.28 -13.35
C GLY A 61 6.97 3.26 -12.37
N ALA A 62 6.75 3.51 -11.07
CA ALA A 62 7.77 3.37 -10.04
C ALA A 62 7.34 2.43 -8.90
N ALA A 63 8.34 1.80 -8.30
CA ALA A 63 8.23 0.94 -7.14
C ALA A 63 9.53 1.06 -6.33
N TRP A 64 9.52 0.56 -5.11
CA TRP A 64 10.71 0.52 -4.26
C TRP A 64 10.81 -0.84 -3.58
N LEU A 65 12.06 -1.18 -3.26
CA LEU A 65 12.43 -2.34 -2.48
C LEU A 65 13.36 -1.85 -1.37
N TRP A 66 12.96 -2.08 -0.13
CA TRP A 66 13.86 -2.06 1.00
C TRP A 66 14.34 -3.48 1.25
N VAL A 67 15.64 -3.63 1.53
CA VAL A 67 16.30 -4.89 1.86
C VAL A 67 16.91 -4.74 3.23
N ASN A 68 16.76 -5.74 4.08
CA ASN A 68 17.37 -5.76 5.40
C ASN A 68 18.91 -5.66 5.26
N PRO A 69 19.56 -4.60 5.80
CA PRO A 69 21.00 -4.42 5.69
C PRO A 69 21.82 -5.58 6.27
N GLU A 70 21.30 -6.26 7.29
CA GLU A 70 21.99 -7.37 7.96
C GLU A 70 21.95 -8.67 7.12
N GLY A 71 20.89 -8.85 6.32
CA GLY A 71 20.65 -10.09 5.55
C GLY A 71 20.80 -9.95 4.03
N ALA A 72 21.04 -8.75 3.51
CA ALA A 72 21.10 -8.51 2.05
C ALA A 72 22.10 -9.44 1.33
N GLY A 73 23.21 -9.76 2.02
CA GLY A 73 24.28 -10.65 1.55
C GLY A 73 23.83 -12.08 1.26
N GLU A 74 22.78 -12.56 1.94
CA GLU A 74 22.30 -13.95 1.89
C GLU A 74 21.48 -14.25 0.63
N TYR A 75 21.08 -13.20 -0.10
CA TYR A 75 20.18 -13.29 -1.23
C TYR A 75 20.88 -12.93 -2.55
N ALA A 76 20.69 -13.78 -3.54
CA ALA A 76 21.10 -13.57 -4.92
C ALA A 76 19.85 -13.26 -5.78
N PRO A 77 19.79 -12.11 -6.48
CA PRO A 77 18.72 -11.85 -7.44
C PRO A 77 18.82 -12.81 -8.64
N ALA A 78 17.66 -13.23 -9.16
CA ALA A 78 17.59 -14.11 -10.32
C ALA A 78 18.03 -13.39 -11.61
N ASP A 79 17.67 -12.11 -11.74
CA ASP A 79 18.06 -11.25 -12.84
C ASP A 79 19.02 -10.16 -12.34
N VAL A 80 20.11 -9.95 -13.07
CA VAL A 80 21.08 -8.89 -12.82
C VAL A 80 21.20 -8.00 -14.05
N GLY A 81 21.56 -6.74 -13.82
CA GLY A 81 22.02 -5.83 -14.86
C GLY A 81 23.24 -5.07 -14.38
N TRP A 82 23.72 -4.14 -15.20
CA TRP A 82 24.88 -3.32 -14.85
C TRP A 82 24.70 -2.50 -13.56
N PHE A 83 23.47 -2.17 -13.14
CA PHE A 83 23.23 -1.51 -11.85
C PHE A 83 23.26 -2.48 -10.66
N SER A 84 23.24 -3.80 -10.90
CA SER A 84 23.47 -4.82 -9.87
C SER A 84 24.96 -4.98 -9.54
N HIS A 85 25.85 -4.43 -10.37
CA HIS A 85 27.30 -4.56 -10.25
C HIS A 85 27.85 -3.52 -9.27
N GLU A 86 28.86 -3.86 -8.48
CA GLU A 86 29.52 -2.92 -7.56
C GLU A 86 30.18 -1.74 -8.30
N ASP A 87 30.66 -2.00 -9.52
CA ASP A 87 31.18 -1.01 -10.47
C ASP A 87 30.38 -1.08 -11.78
N PRO A 88 29.26 -0.35 -11.92
CA PRO A 88 28.39 -0.43 -13.09
C PRO A 88 29.09 -0.15 -14.43
N PHE A 89 30.25 0.50 -14.43
CA PHE A 89 30.97 0.91 -15.63
C PHE A 89 32.22 0.08 -15.92
N GLU A 90 32.49 -0.98 -15.14
CA GLU A 90 33.59 -1.92 -15.42
C GLU A 90 33.39 -2.61 -16.77
N PHE A 91 32.13 -2.91 -17.14
CA PHE A 91 31.73 -3.58 -18.39
C PHE A 91 32.47 -4.91 -18.70
N ASP A 92 33.12 -5.51 -17.71
CA ASP A 92 33.67 -6.88 -17.78
C ASP A 92 32.67 -7.89 -17.20
N ILE A 93 31.97 -8.60 -18.08
CA ILE A 93 31.00 -9.62 -17.67
C ILE A 93 31.65 -10.85 -17.01
N GLY A 94 32.95 -11.05 -17.18
CA GLY A 94 33.72 -12.14 -16.56
C GLY A 94 34.07 -11.89 -15.10
N ASN A 95 33.96 -10.64 -14.64
CA ASN A 95 34.36 -10.20 -13.31
C ASN A 95 33.17 -9.65 -12.49
N PHE A 96 31.99 -10.27 -12.59
CA PHE A 96 30.79 -9.76 -11.93
C PHE A 96 30.85 -9.84 -10.39
N ARG A 97 30.61 -8.72 -9.70
CA ARG A 97 30.50 -8.63 -8.24
C ARG A 97 29.24 -7.84 -7.86
N TYR A 98 28.44 -8.39 -6.94
CA TYR A 98 27.19 -7.76 -6.51
C TYR A 98 27.45 -6.41 -5.81
N ALA A 99 26.64 -5.41 -6.16
CA ALA A 99 26.55 -4.18 -5.39
C ALA A 99 26.12 -4.45 -3.93
N ALA A 100 26.43 -3.50 -3.05
CA ALA A 100 26.08 -3.60 -1.65
C ALA A 100 24.57 -3.41 -1.42
N GLY A 101 24.04 -4.03 -0.36
CA GLY A 101 22.68 -3.79 0.11
C GLY A 101 21.60 -4.02 -0.95
N ALA A 102 20.67 -3.08 -1.08
CA ALA A 102 19.54 -3.17 -2.00
C ALA A 102 19.92 -2.97 -3.48
N ASP A 103 21.05 -2.31 -3.76
CA ASP A 103 21.46 -2.02 -5.14
C ASP A 103 21.74 -3.29 -5.95
N ARG A 104 22.12 -4.40 -5.31
CA ARG A 104 22.27 -5.70 -6.01
C ARG A 104 21.01 -6.15 -6.74
N PHE A 105 19.83 -5.72 -6.29
CA PHE A 105 18.53 -6.09 -6.90
C PHE A 105 18.11 -5.14 -8.03
N ARG A 106 18.94 -4.16 -8.40
CA ARG A 106 18.65 -3.23 -9.50
C ARG A 106 19.11 -3.83 -10.81
N GLY A 107 18.24 -3.83 -11.82
CA GLY A 107 18.56 -4.37 -13.13
C GLY A 107 19.36 -3.41 -14.02
N GLY A 108 18.76 -3.06 -15.16
CA GLY A 108 19.34 -2.13 -16.13
C GLY A 108 19.07 -0.66 -15.83
N THR A 109 19.33 0.19 -16.83
CA THR A 109 18.96 1.61 -16.80
C THR A 109 17.45 1.73 -16.56
N PRO A 110 16.99 2.42 -15.50
CA PRO A 110 15.57 2.57 -15.26
C PRO A 110 14.95 3.62 -16.17
N SER A 111 13.63 3.54 -16.37
CA SER A 111 12.85 4.68 -16.85
C SER A 111 12.88 5.78 -15.80
N VAL A 112 13.58 6.88 -16.08
CA VAL A 112 13.84 7.94 -15.09
C VAL A 112 12.60 8.78 -14.77
N ALA A 113 11.75 9.06 -15.77
CA ALA A 113 10.60 9.95 -15.60
C ALA A 113 9.61 9.52 -14.49
N PRO A 114 9.20 8.24 -14.38
CA PRO A 114 8.39 7.78 -13.25
C PRO A 114 9.02 8.04 -11.88
N TYR A 115 10.35 8.00 -11.75
CA TYR A 115 11.01 8.22 -10.46
C TYR A 115 10.92 9.68 -10.01
N VAL A 116 10.92 10.62 -10.95
CA VAL A 116 10.73 12.05 -10.66
C VAL A 116 9.34 12.30 -10.10
N VAL A 117 8.30 11.73 -10.73
CA VAL A 117 6.91 11.85 -10.25
C VAL A 117 6.73 11.13 -8.91
N ALA A 118 7.31 9.94 -8.77
CA ALA A 118 7.24 9.18 -7.54
C ALA A 118 7.88 9.91 -6.35
N ARG A 119 9.01 10.60 -6.60
CA ARG A 119 9.69 11.41 -5.58
C ARG A 119 8.81 12.56 -5.10
N ALA A 120 8.16 13.28 -6.02
CA ALA A 120 7.27 14.38 -5.65
C ALA A 120 6.09 13.91 -4.78
N GLY A 121 5.47 12.78 -5.12
CA GLY A 121 4.43 12.16 -4.31
C GLY A 121 4.95 11.75 -2.93
N ALA A 122 6.09 11.04 -2.87
CA ALA A 122 6.69 10.60 -1.61
C ALA A 122 7.06 11.79 -0.70
N ASP A 123 7.61 12.87 -1.24
CA ASP A 123 7.95 14.07 -0.48
C ASP A 123 6.69 14.76 0.08
N ALA A 124 5.62 14.88 -0.71
CA ALA A 124 4.36 15.47 -0.26
C ALA A 124 3.70 14.65 0.86
N ILE A 125 3.65 13.32 0.70
CA ILE A 125 3.12 12.40 1.70
C ILE A 125 3.99 12.38 2.97
N GLY A 126 5.31 12.41 2.81
CA GLY A 126 6.26 12.52 3.91
C GLY A 126 6.09 13.81 4.71
N ALA A 127 5.90 14.95 4.03
CA ALA A 127 5.67 16.25 4.64
C ALA A 127 4.32 16.32 5.38
N ALA A 128 3.27 15.70 4.85
CA ALA A 128 1.97 15.59 5.53
C ALA A 128 2.03 14.67 6.77
N GLY A 129 2.94 13.70 6.76
CA GLY A 129 3.17 12.78 7.88
C GLY A 129 2.21 11.57 7.88
N PRO A 130 2.69 10.33 7.66
CA PRO A 130 1.85 9.14 7.59
C PRO A 130 0.95 8.91 8.82
N ALA A 131 1.39 9.29 10.02
CA ALA A 131 0.57 9.19 11.23
C ALA A 131 -0.62 10.17 11.22
N ALA A 132 -0.44 11.39 10.70
CA ALA A 132 -1.52 12.37 10.59
C ALA A 132 -2.52 11.95 9.51
N ILE A 133 -2.02 11.43 8.37
CA ILE A 133 -2.83 10.86 7.30
C ILE A 133 -3.67 9.70 7.84
N GLU A 134 -3.05 8.77 8.59
CA GLU A 134 -3.77 7.67 9.20
C GLU A 134 -4.88 8.17 10.13
N ALA A 135 -4.57 9.10 11.03
CA ALA A 135 -5.53 9.65 11.96
C ALA A 135 -6.74 10.26 11.23
N HIS A 136 -6.48 11.00 10.13
CA HIS A 136 -7.51 11.55 9.25
C HIS A 136 -8.36 10.48 8.58
N SER A 137 -7.74 9.55 7.85
CA SER A 137 -8.44 8.45 7.19
C SER A 137 -9.28 7.64 8.16
N GLN A 138 -8.79 7.38 9.38
CA GLN A 138 -9.56 6.65 10.37
C GLN A 138 -10.78 7.45 10.87
N ARG A 139 -10.68 8.79 11.05
CA ARG A 139 -11.84 9.65 11.38
C ARG A 139 -12.90 9.60 10.28
N LEU A 140 -12.50 9.73 9.03
CA LEU A 140 -13.41 9.64 7.87
C LEU A 140 -14.12 8.29 7.81
N LEU A 141 -13.40 7.19 7.98
CA LEU A 141 -13.99 5.85 7.96
C LEU A 141 -14.94 5.61 9.15
N ASP A 142 -14.64 6.14 10.34
CA ASP A 142 -15.59 6.06 11.46
C ASP A 142 -16.87 6.85 11.19
N ARG A 143 -16.74 8.05 10.59
CA ARG A 143 -17.88 8.86 10.17
C ARG A 143 -18.79 8.10 9.18
N LEU A 144 -18.20 7.42 8.20
CA LEU A 144 -18.94 6.58 7.26
C LEU A 144 -19.63 5.41 7.97
N LEU A 145 -18.88 4.67 8.78
CA LEU A 145 -19.37 3.46 9.44
C LEU A 145 -20.43 3.72 10.51
N ALA A 146 -20.45 4.91 11.11
CA ALA A 146 -21.55 5.32 12.00
C ALA A 146 -22.91 5.40 11.28
N ARG A 147 -22.92 5.46 9.94
CA ARG A 147 -24.11 5.62 9.10
C ARG A 147 -24.41 4.41 8.23
N VAL A 148 -23.62 3.34 8.34
CA VAL A 148 -23.76 2.12 7.55
C VAL A 148 -24.03 0.94 8.50
N PRO A 149 -25.07 0.13 8.28
CA PRO A 149 -25.34 -1.06 9.09
C PRO A 149 -24.14 -2.01 9.10
N ALA A 150 -23.79 -2.55 10.27
CA ALA A 150 -22.60 -3.38 10.45
C ALA A 150 -22.63 -4.64 9.56
N GLU A 151 -23.82 -5.18 9.29
CA GLU A 151 -24.04 -6.35 8.42
C GLU A 151 -23.71 -6.07 6.94
N ALA A 152 -23.73 -4.81 6.51
CA ALA A 152 -23.35 -4.43 5.16
C ALA A 152 -21.82 -4.32 5.00
N VAL A 153 -21.05 -4.26 6.09
CA VAL A 153 -19.60 -4.07 6.04
C VAL A 153 -18.88 -5.42 5.90
N LEU A 154 -18.27 -5.66 4.75
CA LEU A 154 -17.57 -6.92 4.46
C LEU A 154 -16.09 -6.93 4.92
N SER A 155 -15.47 -5.77 5.00
CA SER A 155 -14.07 -5.62 5.41
C SER A 155 -13.93 -5.48 6.93
N HIS A 156 -12.70 -5.61 7.43
CA HIS A 156 -12.38 -5.32 8.83
C HIS A 156 -12.71 -3.87 9.18
N ALA A 157 -13.60 -3.67 10.15
CA ALA A 157 -14.14 -2.36 10.50
C ALA A 157 -13.48 -1.75 11.74
N LYS A 158 -12.73 -2.51 12.53
CA LYS A 158 -12.19 -2.01 13.80
C LYS A 158 -11.04 -1.00 13.58
N ARG A 159 -11.20 0.21 14.13
CA ARG A 159 -10.15 1.24 14.16
C ARG A 159 -8.86 0.69 14.78
N GLY A 160 -7.72 1.07 14.22
CA GLY A 160 -6.39 0.58 14.64
C GLY A 160 -6.00 -0.76 14.04
N GLU A 161 -6.97 -1.57 13.59
CA GLU A 161 -6.72 -2.87 12.95
C GLU A 161 -7.05 -2.87 11.45
N ARG A 162 -7.63 -1.78 10.93
CA ARG A 162 -7.98 -1.61 9.51
C ARG A 162 -7.10 -0.56 8.81
N GLY A 163 -6.91 -0.68 7.50
CA GLY A 163 -6.25 0.32 6.66
C GLY A 163 -7.14 1.53 6.37
N ALA A 164 -6.85 2.22 5.27
CA ALA A 164 -7.56 3.43 4.83
C ALA A 164 -8.69 3.14 3.82
N GLY A 165 -9.27 1.93 3.85
CA GLY A 165 -10.42 1.60 3.00
C GLY A 165 -11.38 0.63 3.66
N VAL A 166 -12.60 0.60 3.12
CA VAL A 166 -13.72 -0.23 3.58
C VAL A 166 -14.41 -0.87 2.39
N ILE A 167 -14.96 -2.06 2.58
CA ILE A 167 -15.78 -2.77 1.60
C ILE A 167 -17.19 -2.87 2.16
N ILE A 168 -18.17 -2.35 1.43
CA ILE A 168 -19.58 -2.31 1.81
C ILE A 168 -20.37 -3.07 0.74
N ARG A 169 -21.32 -3.91 1.16
CA ARG A 169 -22.23 -4.66 0.28
C ARG A 169 -23.65 -4.08 0.38
N PRO A 170 -24.06 -3.27 -0.60
CA PRO A 170 -25.46 -2.86 -0.71
C PRO A 170 -26.38 -4.07 -0.98
N ARG A 171 -27.63 -4.01 -0.49
CA ARG A 171 -28.69 -4.99 -0.80
C ARG A 171 -29.05 -4.94 -2.28
N LEU A 172 -29.16 -3.74 -2.85
CA LEU A 172 -29.45 -3.48 -4.26
C LEU A 172 -28.16 -3.05 -4.98
N PHE A 173 -27.25 -4.01 -5.20
CA PHE A 173 -25.88 -3.76 -5.66
C PHE A 173 -25.79 -2.90 -6.93
N ASP A 174 -26.52 -3.25 -8.00
CA ASP A 174 -26.44 -2.51 -9.27
C ASP A 174 -27.11 -1.14 -9.20
N ALA A 175 -28.20 -1.00 -8.44
CA ALA A 175 -28.84 0.30 -8.21
C ALA A 175 -27.93 1.24 -7.42
N ALA A 176 -27.25 0.73 -6.39
CA ALA A 176 -26.25 1.48 -5.64
C ALA A 176 -25.08 1.93 -6.53
N ARG A 177 -24.58 1.05 -7.41
CA ARG A 177 -23.53 1.39 -8.37
C ARG A 177 -23.96 2.48 -9.35
N ALA A 178 -25.20 2.43 -9.84
CA ALA A 178 -25.74 3.47 -10.71
C ALA A 178 -25.83 4.82 -9.98
N ALA A 179 -26.40 4.85 -8.77
CA ALA A 179 -26.51 6.06 -7.96
C ALA A 179 -25.14 6.65 -7.59
N LEU A 180 -24.16 5.82 -7.20
CA LEU A 180 -22.80 6.28 -6.93
C LEU A 180 -22.16 6.89 -8.19
N ARG A 181 -22.42 6.35 -9.38
CA ARG A 181 -21.91 6.88 -10.65
C ARG A 181 -22.54 8.23 -10.99
N GLU A 182 -23.85 8.36 -10.81
CA GLU A 182 -24.58 9.63 -11.02
C GLU A 182 -24.06 10.75 -10.11
N GLU A 183 -23.65 10.40 -8.89
CA GLU A 183 -23.08 11.31 -7.89
C GLU A 183 -21.55 11.47 -8.03
N GLY A 184 -20.93 10.86 -9.04
CA GLY A 184 -19.49 10.97 -9.31
C GLY A 184 -18.58 10.26 -8.29
N ILE A 185 -19.12 9.33 -7.50
CA ILE A 185 -18.39 8.63 -6.44
C ILE A 185 -17.72 7.36 -6.98
N ALA A 186 -16.41 7.44 -7.19
CA ALA A 186 -15.60 6.33 -7.67
C ALA A 186 -15.39 5.24 -6.60
N HIS A 187 -15.37 3.99 -7.05
CA HIS A 187 -15.12 2.81 -6.22
C HIS A 187 -14.53 1.67 -7.07
N ASP A 188 -13.91 0.70 -6.41
CA ASP A 188 -13.60 -0.61 -7.04
C ASP A 188 -14.48 -1.72 -6.44
N GLU A 189 -14.47 -2.91 -7.05
CA GLU A 189 -15.24 -4.06 -6.57
C GLU A 189 -14.32 -5.14 -6.01
N ARG A 190 -14.63 -5.61 -4.80
CA ARG A 190 -13.86 -6.65 -4.08
C ARG A 190 -14.80 -7.49 -3.23
N MET A 191 -14.56 -8.79 -3.16
CA MET A 191 -15.32 -9.70 -2.29
C MET A 191 -16.85 -9.62 -2.47
N GLY A 192 -17.32 -9.25 -3.66
CA GLY A 192 -18.74 -9.01 -3.93
C GLY A 192 -19.33 -7.77 -3.24
N GLY A 193 -18.49 -6.82 -2.84
CA GLY A 193 -18.85 -5.51 -2.30
C GLY A 193 -18.19 -4.37 -3.07
N LEU A 194 -18.62 -3.14 -2.77
CA LEU A 194 -18.03 -1.89 -3.25
C LEU A 194 -16.96 -1.43 -2.27
N ARG A 195 -15.75 -1.19 -2.76
CA ARG A 195 -14.62 -0.74 -1.95
C ARG A 195 -14.40 0.75 -2.14
N PHE A 196 -14.34 1.45 -1.01
CA PHE A 196 -14.01 2.86 -0.93
C PHE A 196 -12.67 3.00 -0.21
N SER A 197 -11.80 3.87 -0.71
CA SER A 197 -10.51 4.20 -0.10
C SER A 197 -10.47 5.71 0.13
N VAL A 198 -10.02 6.13 1.30
CA VAL A 198 -9.94 7.53 1.72
C VAL A 198 -8.49 7.93 1.90
N HIS A 199 -8.17 9.20 1.70
CA HIS A 199 -6.80 9.72 1.86
C HIS A 199 -6.81 11.13 2.44
N LEU A 200 -5.65 11.78 2.49
CA LEU A 200 -5.42 13.12 3.04
C LEU A 200 -6.25 14.20 2.36
N TYR A 201 -6.55 14.02 1.07
CA TYR A 201 -7.33 14.94 0.25
C TYR A 201 -8.83 14.60 0.27
N THR A 202 -9.24 13.53 0.95
CA THR A 202 -10.67 13.22 1.11
C THR A 202 -11.26 14.10 2.20
N GLU A 203 -12.40 14.72 1.92
CA GLU A 203 -13.09 15.62 2.82
C GLU A 203 -14.24 14.92 3.57
N GLU A 204 -14.65 15.48 4.71
CA GLU A 204 -15.80 14.97 5.46
C GLU A 204 -17.12 15.08 4.67
N SER A 205 -17.25 16.12 3.84
CA SER A 205 -18.39 16.37 2.95
C SER A 205 -18.57 15.24 1.92
N GLU A 206 -17.47 14.73 1.37
CA GLU A 206 -17.47 13.60 0.44
C GLU A 206 -17.92 12.31 1.13
N ILE A 207 -17.48 12.09 2.37
CA ILE A 207 -17.95 10.96 3.19
C ILE A 207 -19.44 11.06 3.50
N ASP A 208 -19.94 12.27 3.78
CA ASP A 208 -21.36 12.48 4.01
C ASP A 208 -22.21 12.21 2.77
N SER A 209 -21.71 12.61 1.60
CA SER A 209 -22.36 12.31 0.32
C SER A 209 -22.39 10.80 0.07
N LEU A 210 -21.26 10.11 0.27
CA LEU A 210 -21.19 8.65 0.16
C LEU A 210 -22.17 7.95 1.11
N ALA A 211 -22.21 8.35 2.38
CA ALA A 211 -23.12 7.77 3.37
C ALA A 211 -24.60 8.02 3.02
N ARG A 212 -24.93 9.22 2.50
CA ARG A 212 -26.28 9.55 2.02
C ARG A 212 -26.69 8.64 0.86
N VAL A 213 -25.83 8.47 -0.14
CA VAL A 213 -26.11 7.62 -1.31
C VAL A 213 -26.26 6.17 -0.87
N LEU A 214 -25.32 5.65 -0.08
CA LEU A 214 -25.38 4.26 0.39
C LEU A 214 -26.60 3.99 1.27
N GLY A 215 -27.04 4.94 2.09
CA GLY A 215 -28.17 4.79 3.00
C GLY A 215 -29.49 4.37 2.34
N ALA A 216 -29.66 4.62 1.04
CA ALA A 216 -30.81 4.15 0.27
C ALA A 216 -30.74 2.65 -0.09
N PHE A 217 -29.59 2.01 0.07
CA PHE A 217 -29.31 0.67 -0.45
C PHE A 217 -28.73 -0.32 0.58
N VAL A 218 -28.35 0.13 1.78
CA VAL A 218 -27.79 -0.71 2.85
C VAL A 218 -28.80 -1.09 3.93
#